data_AF-A0A932B3Q3-F1
#
_entry.id   AF-A0A932B3Q3-F1
#
_cell.length_a   1.000
_cell.length_b   1.000
_cell.length_c   1.000
_cell.angle_alpha   90.00
_cell.angle_beta   90.00
_cell.angle_gamma   90.00
#
_symmetry.space_group_name_H-M   'P 1'
#
loop_
_entity.id
_entity.type
_entity.pdbx_description
1 polymer ?
#
loop_
_entity_poly.entity_id
_entity_poly.type
_entity_poly.pdbx_seq_one_letter_code
_entity_poly.pdbx_strand_id
1 'polypeptide(L)' 'MKRPGKPSGHARRHSKGPDTSQCQRGLVVAKHGRHVIVEDEAGERLICHP' A
#
# COMPACT_ATOMS: atom_id res chain seq x y z
N MET A 1 28.74 30.12 17.27
CA MET A 1 27.30 29.98 17.59
C MET A 1 26.80 28.65 17.03
N LYS A 2 26.49 27.64 17.87
CA LYS A 2 25.95 26.33 17.46
C LYS A 2 24.45 26.28 17.78
N ARG A 3 23.60 26.02 16.79
CA ARG A 3 22.14 25.84 17.00
C ARG A 3 21.90 24.38 17.45
N PRO A 4 21.16 24.10 18.53
CA PRO A 4 20.84 22.73 18.89
C PRO A 4 19.80 22.18 17.91
N GLY A 5 20.14 21.09 17.22
CA GLY A 5 19.24 20.37 16.32
C GLY A 5 18.07 19.77 17.10
N LYS A 6 16.85 20.07 16.68
CA LYS A 6 15.62 19.48 17.22
C LYS A 6 15.63 17.98 16.87
N PRO A 7 15.49 17.04 17.81
CA PRO A 7 15.39 15.64 17.46
C PRO A 7 14.09 15.44 16.67
N SER A 8 14.21 15.01 15.41
CA SER A 8 13.09 14.58 14.58
C SER A 8 12.57 13.26 15.13
N GLY A 9 11.84 13.31 16.24
CA GLY A 9 11.12 12.18 16.78
C GLY A 9 10.09 11.75 15.75
N HIS A 10 10.38 10.67 15.03
CA HIS A 10 9.36 9.92 14.31
C HIS A 10 8.40 9.37 15.37
N ALA A 11 7.36 10.15 15.66
CA ALA A 11 6.25 9.68 16.45
C ALA A 11 5.74 8.41 15.78
N ARG A 12 5.95 7.26 16.43
CA ARG A 12 5.35 6.00 16.03
C ARG A 12 3.84 6.16 16.19
N ARG A 13 3.18 6.68 15.16
CA ARG A 13 1.72 6.58 15.05
C ARG A 13 1.42 5.09 15.16
N HIS A 14 0.66 4.70 16.17
CA HIS A 14 -0.03 3.42 16.18
C HIS A 14 -0.94 3.41 14.95
N SER A 15 -0.38 2.97 13.82
CA SER A 15 -1.11 2.77 12.58
C SER A 15 -2.14 1.69 12.88
N LYS A 16 -3.41 2.09 12.99
CA LYS A 16 -4.54 1.18 12.79
C LYS A 16 -4.18 0.32 11.58
N GLY A 17 -4.22 -1.00 11.73
CA GLY A 17 -3.96 -1.92 10.63
C GLY A 17 -4.81 -1.55 9.41
N PRO A 18 -4.38 -1.88 8.18
CA PRO A 18 -5.18 -1.61 7.00
C PRO A 18 -6.57 -2.22 7.19
N ASP A 19 -7.61 -1.43 6.93
CA ASP A 19 -8.99 -1.91 6.95
C ASP A 19 -9.19 -2.81 5.73
N THR A 20 -9.27 -4.12 5.94
CA THR A 20 -9.45 -5.12 4.88
C THR A 20 -10.92 -5.46 4.64
N SER A 21 -11.87 -4.73 5.25
CA SER A 21 -13.31 -5.00 5.12
C SER A 21 -13.82 -4.89 3.68
N GLN A 22 -13.13 -4.12 2.83
CA GLN A 22 -13.45 -3.91 1.41
C GLN A 22 -12.48 -4.62 0.46
N CYS A 23 -11.67 -5.57 0.96
CA CYS A 23 -10.78 -6.34 0.11
C CYS A 23 -11.58 -7.26 -0.82
N GLN A 24 -11.36 -7.10 -2.12
CA GLN A 24 -11.87 -8.00 -3.15
C GLN A 24 -10.82 -9.07 -3.50
N ARG A 25 -11.31 -10.25 -3.89
CA ARG A 25 -10.46 -11.34 -4.40
C ARG A 25 -10.33 -11.18 -5.91
N GLY A 26 -9.21 -11.61 -6.47
CA GLY A 26 -8.99 -11.64 -7.91
C GLY A 26 -7.79 -12.49 -8.29
N LEU A 27 -7.63 -12.74 -9.58
CA LEU A 27 -6.56 -13.54 -10.16
C LEU A 27 -5.42 -12.64 -10.66
N VAL A 28 -4.18 -12.90 -10.24
CA VAL A 28 -3.03 -12.19 -10.81
C VAL A 28 -2.79 -12.66 -12.24
N VAL A 29 -2.98 -11.78 -13.21
CA VAL A 29 -2.84 -12.10 -14.64
C VAL A 29 -1.52 -11.60 -15.22
N ALA A 30 -0.91 -10.56 -14.64
CA ALA A 30 0.39 -10.05 -15.07
C ALA A 30 1.14 -9.33 -13.93
N LYS A 31 2.46 -9.22 -14.09
CA LYS A 31 3.34 -8.46 -13.19
C LYS A 31 4.18 -7.48 -13.99
N HIS A 32 4.11 -6.19 -13.65
CA HIS A 32 4.85 -5.11 -14.30
C HIS A 32 5.68 -4.34 -13.27
N GLY A 33 6.92 -4.76 -13.02
CA GLY A 33 7.83 -4.06 -12.11
C GLY A 33 7.25 -3.92 -10.70
N ARG A 34 6.87 -2.69 -10.33
CA ARG A 34 6.23 -2.35 -9.04
C ARG A 34 4.71 -2.46 -9.03
N HIS A 35 4.10 -2.93 -10.11
CA HIS A 35 2.65 -3.10 -10.24
C HIS A 35 2.29 -4.55 -10.53
N VAL A 36 1.10 -4.95 -10.07
CA VAL A 36 0.49 -6.25 -10.34
C VAL A 36 -0.86 -5.99 -11.00
N ILE A 37 -1.18 -6.71 -12.08
CA ILE A 37 -2.50 -6.65 -12.70
C ILE A 37 -3.31 -7.82 -12.17
N VAL A 38 -4.49 -7.51 -11.62
CA VAL A 38 -5.44 -8.45 -11.05
C VAL A 38 -6.73 -8.40 -11.86
N GLU A 39 -7.25 -9.55 -12.27
CA GLU A 39 -8.58 -9.67 -12.87
C GLU A 39 -9.59 -10.07 -11.78
N ASP A 40 -10.70 -9.36 -11.70
CA ASP A 40 -11.77 -9.65 -10.73
C ASP A 40 -12.79 -10.67 -11.27
N GLU A 41 -13.79 -11.02 -10.46
CA GLU A 41 -14.84 -11.97 -10.86
C GLU A 41 -15.77 -11.42 -11.97
N ALA A 42 -15.77 -10.11 -12.20
CA ALA A 42 -16.51 -9.48 -13.30
C ALA A 42 -15.71 -9.49 -14.61
N GLY A 43 -14.45 -9.92 -14.59
CA GLY A 43 -13.53 -9.89 -15.73
C GLY A 43 -12.86 -8.53 -15.95
N GLU A 44 -13.00 -7.59 -15.01
CA GLU A 44 -12.36 -6.29 -15.04
C GLU A 44 -10.90 -6.39 -14.57
N ARG A 45 -10.03 -5.60 -15.20
CA ARG A 45 -8.59 -5.61 -14.90
C ARG A 45 -8.19 -4.40 -14.08
N LEU A 46 -7.70 -4.66 -12.87
CA LEU A 46 -7.27 -3.68 -11.90
C LEU A 46 -5.73 -3.67 -11.80
N ILE A 47 -5.16 -2.48 -11.59
CA ILE A 47 -3.73 -2.31 -11.31
C ILE A 47 -3.55 -2.14 -9.79
N CYS A 48 -2.82 -3.05 -9.17
CA CYS A 48 -2.52 -3.05 -7.75
C CYS A 48 -1.04 -2.71 -7.50
N HIS A 49 -0.78 -2.03 -6.37
CA HIS A 49 0.56 -1.79 -5.84
C HIS A 49 0.84 -2.78 -4.69
N PRO A 50 2.06 -3.33 -4.60
CA PRO A 50 2.48 -4.18 -3.47
C PRO A 50 2.67 -3.38 -2.18
#